data_AF-A0AAW2DBZ1-F1
#
_entry.id   AF-A0AAW2DBZ1-F1
#
_cell.length_a   1.000
_cell.length_b   1.000
_cell.length_c   1.000
_cell.angle_alpha   90.00
_cell.angle_beta   90.00
_cell.angle_gamma   90.00
#
_symmetry.space_group_name_H-M   'P 1'
#
loop_
_entity.id
_entity.type
_entity.pdbx_description
1 polymer ?
#
loop_
_entity_poly.entity_id
_entity_poly.type
_entity_poly.pdbx_seq_one_letter_code
_entity_poly.pdbx_strand_id
1 'polypeptide(L)'
;MSDHSEPTTPSSTLTPNSEQAPSISSDSLSKTKSAIESLSSILSSFPSNISFSISSSNPNPAFSLLHDPQVASQVSSLLREPNSGAGDNNLCRWLYDTFQSGDPNLQLIVLRFLPIIVGIYLSRVALRKPLAGFEAVLLALYAHETTSRAGQPITMNVPNLSLPSVYHEAKAPINNNSTELNLAVISPSLVMDLMGCLPPSSRIVEFNYLNLEI
;
A
#
# COMPACT_ATOMS: atom_id res chain seq x y z
N MET A 1 -25.11 59.85 23.42
CA MET A 1 -23.76 59.74 23.98
C MET A 1 -23.83 58.56 24.93
N SER A 2 -23.54 57.34 24.44
CA SER A 2 -22.18 56.75 24.41
C SER A 2 -21.76 56.38 25.85
N ASP A 3 -21.42 55.16 26.26
CA ASP A 3 -21.05 53.91 25.58
C ASP A 3 -21.26 52.71 26.54
N HIS A 4 -21.41 51.51 25.97
CA HIS A 4 -21.41 50.23 26.67
C HIS A 4 -19.95 49.73 26.79
N SER A 5 -19.51 49.25 27.96
CA SER A 5 -18.17 48.67 28.15
C SER A 5 -18.29 47.25 28.71
N GLU A 6 -17.95 46.28 27.87
CA GLU A 6 -17.85 44.84 28.13
C GLU A 6 -16.42 44.48 28.61
N PRO A 7 -16.21 43.40 29.40
CA PRO A 7 -14.92 43.09 29.99
C PRO A 7 -13.96 42.38 29.02
N THR A 8 -12.68 42.64 29.23
CA THR A 8 -11.51 42.19 28.48
C THR A 8 -11.35 40.66 28.48
N THR A 9 -11.30 40.06 27.29
CA THR A 9 -10.83 38.68 27.05
C THR A 9 -9.35 38.73 26.60
N PRO A 10 -8.46 37.83 27.07
CA PRO A 10 -7.06 37.82 26.66
C PRO A 10 -6.89 37.28 25.23
N SER A 11 -6.41 38.13 24.33
CA SER A 11 -5.96 37.74 22.99
C SER A 11 -4.72 36.87 23.07
N SER A 12 -4.88 35.56 22.85
CA SER A 12 -3.77 34.68 22.48
C SER A 12 -3.44 34.89 21.01
N THR A 13 -2.22 35.35 20.75
CA THR A 13 -1.62 35.43 19.41
C THR A 13 -1.60 34.05 18.77
N LEU A 14 -2.50 33.82 17.80
CA LEU A 14 -2.43 32.70 16.87
C LEU A 14 -1.44 33.09 15.76
N THR A 15 -0.27 32.48 15.80
CA THR A 15 0.61 32.34 14.63
C THR A 15 -0.14 31.56 13.55
N PRO A 16 -0.11 31.98 12.27
CA PRO A 16 -0.72 31.19 11.20
C PRO A 16 0.19 29.98 10.96
N ASN A 17 -0.20 28.83 11.52
CA ASN A 17 0.38 27.55 11.16
C ASN A 17 0.06 27.32 9.68
N SER A 18 1.09 27.44 8.83
CA SER A 18 0.96 27.10 7.42
C SER A 18 0.57 25.63 7.33
N GLU A 19 -0.67 25.36 6.90
CA GLU A 19 -1.09 24.04 6.44
C GLU A 19 -0.23 23.67 5.22
N GLN A 20 0.90 23.05 5.51
CA GLN A 20 1.78 22.45 4.54
C GLN A 20 1.05 21.22 3.99
N ALA A 21 0.47 21.37 2.80
CA ALA A 21 0.15 20.25 1.93
C ALA A 21 1.33 19.26 1.96
N PRO A 22 1.09 17.93 1.92
CA PRO A 22 2.16 16.95 2.02
C PRO A 22 3.17 17.22 0.90
N SER A 23 4.31 17.79 1.25
CA SER A 23 5.38 18.05 0.32
C SER A 23 5.90 16.69 -0.14
N ILE A 24 5.49 16.28 -1.34
CA ILE A 24 6.01 15.08 -2.00
C ILE A 24 7.53 15.21 -1.97
N SER A 25 8.21 14.29 -1.29
CA SER A 25 9.67 14.30 -1.24
C SER A 25 10.21 14.19 -2.67
N SER A 26 11.26 14.95 -2.99
CA SER A 26 11.90 14.92 -4.32
C SER A 26 12.24 13.48 -4.77
N ASP A 27 12.54 12.62 -3.81
CA ASP A 27 12.86 11.20 -4.01
C ASP A 27 11.64 10.36 -4.40
N SER A 28 10.44 10.67 -3.85
CA SER A 28 9.19 10.02 -4.25
C SER A 28 8.83 10.37 -5.70
N LEU A 29 9.03 11.63 -6.08
CA LEU A 29 8.79 12.09 -7.44
C LEU A 29 9.74 11.40 -8.44
N SER A 30 11.04 11.31 -8.14
CA SER A 30 12.01 10.68 -9.05
C SER A 30 11.75 9.18 -9.24
N LYS A 31 11.44 8.44 -8.16
CA LYS A 31 11.00 7.04 -8.21
C LYS A 31 9.76 6.88 -9.07
N THR A 32 8.77 7.76 -8.90
CA THR A 32 7.53 7.73 -9.67
C THR A 32 7.78 7.96 -11.16
N LYS A 33 8.60 8.95 -11.50
CA LYS A 33 8.96 9.21 -12.91
C LYS A 33 9.66 8.01 -13.54
N SER A 34 10.67 7.44 -12.86
CA SER A 34 11.40 6.26 -13.34
C SER A 34 10.49 5.03 -13.51
N ALA A 35 9.56 4.81 -12.58
CA ALA A 35 8.58 3.73 -12.67
C ALA A 35 7.66 3.92 -13.89
N ILE A 36 7.16 5.14 -14.11
CA ILE A 36 6.29 5.42 -15.25
C ILE A 36 7.03 5.31 -16.59
N GLU A 37 8.26 5.83 -16.67
CA GLU A 37 9.11 5.68 -17.86
C GLU A 37 9.37 4.20 -18.17
N SER A 38 9.68 3.40 -17.16
CA SER A 38 9.85 1.95 -17.31
C SER A 38 8.57 1.29 -17.82
N LEU A 39 7.41 1.65 -17.27
CA LEU A 39 6.11 1.14 -17.73
C LEU A 39 5.81 1.54 -19.18
N SER A 40 6.18 2.76 -19.58
CA SER A 40 5.93 3.26 -20.93
C SER A 40 6.66 2.44 -22.01
N SER A 41 7.79 1.82 -21.66
CA SER A 41 8.51 0.92 -22.58
C SER A 41 7.86 -0.46 -22.73
N ILE A 42 7.02 -0.86 -21.77
CA ILE A 42 6.31 -2.16 -21.76
C ILE A 42 4.98 -2.05 -22.50
N LEU A 43 4.32 -0.90 -22.42
CA LEU A 43 3.01 -0.66 -23.03
C LEU A 43 3.15 -0.28 -24.51
N SER A 44 2.29 -0.84 -25.37
CA SER A 44 2.30 -0.52 -26.81
C SER A 44 1.79 0.90 -27.11
N SER A 45 0.94 1.46 -26.25
CA SER A 45 0.44 2.83 -26.39
C SER A 45 0.36 3.52 -25.03
N PHE A 46 1.13 4.59 -24.86
CA PHE A 46 1.16 5.36 -23.62
C PHE A 46 0.38 6.68 -23.77
N PRO A 47 -0.54 7.01 -22.85
CA PRO A 47 -1.40 8.17 -23.03
C PRO A 47 -0.67 9.49 -22.74
N SER A 48 -0.90 10.49 -23.59
CA SER A 48 -0.13 11.75 -23.62
C SER A 48 -0.33 12.63 -22.38
N ASN A 49 -1.48 12.52 -21.71
CA ASN A 49 -1.79 13.21 -20.45
C ASN A 49 -0.81 12.81 -19.32
N ILE A 50 -0.47 11.53 -19.24
CA ILE A 50 0.48 11.03 -18.23
C ILE A 50 1.90 11.46 -18.60
N SER A 51 2.27 11.34 -19.88
CA SER A 51 3.57 11.84 -20.37
C SER A 51 3.76 13.33 -20.08
N PHE A 52 2.72 14.14 -20.28
CA PHE A 52 2.75 15.56 -19.95
C PHE A 52 2.90 15.79 -18.43
N SER A 53 2.21 15.01 -17.59
CA SER A 53 2.30 15.09 -16.12
C SER A 53 3.68 14.72 -15.55
N ILE A 54 4.49 13.98 -16.30
CA ILE A 54 5.87 13.63 -15.92
C ILE A 54 6.83 14.79 -16.25
N SER A 55 6.60 15.44 -17.40
CA SER A 55 7.45 16.53 -17.92
C SER A 55 7.14 17.88 -17.27
N SER A 56 5.88 18.17 -17.01
CA SER A 56 5.46 19.33 -16.22
C SER A 56 5.52 18.94 -14.74
N SER A 57 6.13 19.77 -13.87
CA SER A 57 6.27 19.53 -12.41
C SER A 57 4.93 19.54 -11.65
N ASN A 58 3.95 18.79 -12.15
CA ASN A 58 2.57 18.69 -11.68
C ASN A 58 2.52 17.86 -10.39
N PRO A 59 1.65 18.20 -9.41
CA PRO A 59 1.49 17.41 -8.21
C PRO A 59 0.92 16.01 -8.53
N ASN A 60 1.76 14.99 -8.34
CA ASN A 60 1.40 13.57 -8.25
C ASN A 60 1.09 12.81 -9.57
N PRO A 61 2.12 12.51 -10.39
CA PRO A 61 1.96 11.66 -11.58
C PRO A 61 1.54 10.21 -11.27
N ALA A 62 1.81 9.70 -10.06
CA ALA A 62 1.36 8.36 -9.64
C ALA A 62 -0.17 8.30 -9.54
N PHE A 63 -0.82 9.37 -9.06
CA PHE A 63 -2.27 9.44 -8.99
C PHE A 63 -2.93 9.39 -10.37
N SER A 64 -2.37 10.12 -11.35
CA SER A 64 -2.83 10.09 -12.74
C SER A 64 -2.70 8.69 -13.34
N LEU A 65 -1.57 8.02 -13.09
CA LEU A 65 -1.36 6.63 -13.53
C LEU A 65 -2.35 5.66 -12.88
N LEU A 66 -2.61 5.83 -11.57
CA LEU A 66 -3.51 4.98 -10.80
C LEU A 66 -4.96 5.08 -11.27
N HIS A 67 -5.41 6.21 -11.83
CA HIS A 67 -6.80 6.42 -12.25
C HIS A 67 -7.01 6.32 -13.76
N ASP A 68 -5.93 6.22 -14.55
CA ASP A 68 -6.07 6.11 -15.99
C ASP A 68 -6.67 4.74 -16.39
N PRO A 69 -7.82 4.71 -17.09
CA PRO A 69 -8.46 3.47 -17.49
C PRO A 69 -7.77 2.79 -18.68
N GLN A 70 -7.06 3.54 -19.53
CA GLN A 70 -6.39 3.01 -20.72
C GLN A 70 -5.12 2.24 -20.35
N VAL A 71 -4.34 2.76 -19.41
CA VAL A 71 -3.20 2.05 -18.83
C VAL A 71 -3.69 0.81 -18.11
N ALA A 72 -4.75 0.94 -17.29
CA ALA A 72 -5.27 -0.18 -16.54
C ALA A 72 -5.79 -1.33 -17.41
N SER A 73 -6.48 -1.01 -18.51
CA SER A 73 -6.97 -2.02 -19.45
C SER A 73 -5.82 -2.72 -20.17
N GLN A 74 -4.80 -1.97 -20.62
CA GLN A 74 -3.62 -2.56 -21.26
C GLN A 74 -2.82 -3.46 -20.30
N VAL A 75 -2.51 -2.98 -19.10
CA VAL A 75 -1.83 -3.78 -18.06
C VAL A 75 -2.65 -5.03 -17.74
N SER A 76 -3.97 -4.89 -17.57
CA SER A 76 -4.85 -6.02 -17.32
C SER A 76 -4.89 -7.03 -18.47
N SER A 77 -4.77 -6.57 -19.73
CA SER A 77 -4.70 -7.44 -20.89
C SER A 77 -3.39 -8.23 -20.88
N LEU A 78 -2.26 -7.55 -20.69
CA LEU A 78 -0.93 -8.17 -20.59
C LEU A 78 -0.83 -9.19 -19.46
N LEU A 79 -1.49 -8.95 -18.32
CA LEU A 79 -1.55 -9.92 -17.22
C LEU A 79 -2.36 -11.17 -17.58
N ARG A 80 -3.38 -11.04 -18.44
CA ARG A 80 -4.24 -12.16 -18.87
C ARG A 80 -3.66 -13.01 -19.97
N GLU A 81 -2.63 -12.53 -20.68
CA GLU A 81 -1.94 -13.31 -21.71
C GLU A 81 -1.47 -14.69 -21.19
N PRO A 82 -1.55 -15.75 -22.01
CA PRO A 82 -1.31 -17.13 -21.57
C PRO A 82 0.14 -17.41 -21.14
N ASN A 83 1.09 -16.61 -21.62
CA ASN A 83 2.51 -16.62 -21.26
C ASN A 83 2.86 -15.63 -20.13
N SER A 84 1.87 -14.89 -19.61
CA SER A 84 2.07 -13.97 -18.49
C SER A 84 2.34 -14.71 -17.18
N GLY A 85 3.14 -14.08 -16.31
CA GLY A 85 3.50 -14.64 -14.99
C GLY A 85 4.79 -15.46 -14.97
N ALA A 86 5.43 -15.71 -16.11
CA ALA A 86 6.77 -16.32 -16.15
C ALA A 86 7.83 -15.37 -15.56
N GLY A 87 8.97 -15.91 -15.13
CA GLY A 87 10.04 -15.14 -14.47
C GLY A 87 10.73 -14.09 -15.36
N ASP A 88 10.66 -14.28 -16.68
CA ASP A 88 11.19 -13.38 -17.71
C ASP A 88 10.20 -12.28 -18.13
N ASN A 89 9.02 -12.22 -17.52
CA ASN A 89 7.99 -11.26 -17.88
C ASN A 89 8.34 -9.84 -17.35
N ASN A 90 8.62 -8.92 -18.28
CA ASN A 90 8.97 -7.53 -17.97
C ASN A 90 7.91 -6.80 -17.12
N LEU A 91 6.63 -7.11 -17.29
CA LEU A 91 5.55 -6.50 -16.51
C LEU A 91 5.56 -7.01 -15.06
N CYS A 92 5.82 -8.31 -14.84
CA CYS A 92 5.94 -8.88 -13.50
C CYS A 92 7.15 -8.28 -12.77
N ARG A 93 8.28 -8.11 -13.47
CA ARG A 93 9.45 -7.42 -12.94
C ARG A 93 9.15 -5.97 -12.57
N TRP A 94 8.49 -5.23 -13.46
CA TRP A 94 8.07 -3.87 -13.18
C TRP A 94 7.15 -3.76 -11.96
N LEU A 95 6.18 -4.67 -11.80
CA LEU A 95 5.31 -4.71 -10.63
C LEU A 95 6.08 -4.96 -9.33
N TYR A 96 7.05 -5.89 -9.37
CA TYR A 96 7.93 -6.18 -8.23
C TYR A 96 8.77 -4.95 -7.84
N ASP A 97 9.47 -4.35 -8.80
CA ASP A 97 10.34 -3.20 -8.56
C ASP A 97 9.53 -1.97 -8.08
N THR A 98 8.34 -1.76 -8.66
CA THR A 98 7.43 -0.66 -8.27
C THR A 98 6.95 -0.83 -6.83
N PHE A 99 6.62 -2.06 -6.41
CA PHE A 99 6.20 -2.33 -5.04
C PHE A 99 7.35 -2.15 -4.02
N GLN A 100 8.57 -2.57 -4.41
CA GLN A 100 9.78 -2.46 -3.59
C GLN A 100 10.30 -1.03 -3.45
N SER A 101 9.82 -0.09 -4.26
CA SER A 101 10.20 1.34 -4.18
C SER A 101 9.93 1.98 -2.82
N GLY A 102 9.01 1.41 -2.04
CA GLY A 102 8.57 1.89 -0.73
C GLY A 102 7.72 3.17 -0.79
N ASP A 103 7.34 3.63 -1.99
CA ASP A 103 6.44 4.77 -2.14
C ASP A 103 4.97 4.30 -2.08
N PRO A 104 4.14 4.86 -1.18
CA PRO A 104 2.77 4.40 -0.99
C PRO A 104 1.89 4.57 -2.23
N ASN A 105 2.13 5.60 -3.06
CA ASN A 105 1.35 5.80 -4.28
C ASN A 105 1.69 4.76 -5.34
N LEU A 106 2.98 4.40 -5.47
CA LEU A 106 3.44 3.33 -6.34
C LEU A 106 2.97 1.95 -5.88
N GLN A 107 2.99 1.69 -4.57
CA GLN A 107 2.46 0.45 -4.01
C GLN A 107 0.96 0.28 -4.27
N LEU A 108 0.17 1.37 -4.17
CA LEU A 108 -1.26 1.35 -4.52
C LEU A 108 -1.50 0.96 -5.99
N ILE A 109 -0.64 1.39 -6.91
CA ILE A 109 -0.73 1.00 -8.32
C ILE A 109 -0.58 -0.52 -8.47
N VAL A 110 0.37 -1.14 -7.78
CA VAL A 110 0.57 -2.60 -7.81
C VAL A 110 -0.63 -3.32 -7.17
N LEU A 111 -1.11 -2.84 -6.02
CA LEU A 111 -2.25 -3.40 -5.30
C LEU A 111 -3.55 -3.36 -6.13
N ARG A 112 -3.72 -2.37 -7.01
CA ARG A 112 -4.86 -2.30 -7.95
C ARG A 112 -4.96 -3.54 -8.84
N PHE A 113 -3.83 -4.12 -9.25
CA PHE A 113 -3.78 -5.29 -10.13
C PHE A 113 -3.73 -6.62 -9.37
N LEU A 114 -3.60 -6.59 -8.04
CA LEU A 114 -3.50 -7.79 -7.20
C LEU A 114 -4.66 -8.77 -7.40
N PRO A 115 -5.95 -8.36 -7.47
CA PRO A 115 -7.05 -9.30 -7.68
C PRO A 115 -6.94 -10.05 -9.01
N ILE A 116 -6.40 -9.42 -10.04
CA ILE A 116 -6.19 -10.04 -11.36
C ILE A 116 -5.05 -11.04 -11.28
N ILE A 117 -3.92 -10.66 -10.68
CA ILE A 117 -2.75 -11.54 -10.50
C ILE A 117 -3.14 -12.80 -9.72
N VAL A 118 -3.80 -12.64 -8.56
CA VAL A 118 -4.23 -13.77 -7.72
C VAL A 118 -5.23 -14.66 -8.47
N GLY A 119 -6.23 -14.08 -9.14
CA GLY A 119 -7.21 -14.87 -9.89
C GLY A 119 -6.58 -15.72 -11.00
N ILE A 120 -5.63 -15.16 -11.74
CA ILE A 120 -4.91 -15.88 -12.80
C ILE A 120 -3.94 -16.90 -12.20
N TYR A 121 -3.23 -16.54 -11.15
CA TYR A 121 -2.31 -17.43 -10.44
C TYR A 121 -3.04 -18.68 -9.94
N LEU A 122 -4.16 -18.53 -9.23
CA LEU A 122 -4.97 -19.64 -8.72
C LEU A 122 -5.53 -20.53 -9.85
N SER A 123 -5.87 -19.92 -10.99
CA SER A 123 -6.35 -20.67 -12.16
C SER A 123 -5.24 -21.50 -12.82
N ARG A 124 -3.99 -20.98 -12.83
CA ARG A 124 -2.86 -21.59 -13.56
C ARG A 124 -1.98 -22.48 -12.69
N VAL A 125 -1.94 -22.28 -11.37
CA VAL A 125 -1.16 -23.12 -10.44
C VAL A 125 -1.65 -24.57 -10.45
N ALA A 126 -2.96 -24.78 -10.62
CA ALA A 126 -3.56 -26.11 -10.79
C ALA A 126 -3.05 -26.83 -12.05
N LEU A 127 -2.61 -26.08 -13.07
CA LEU A 127 -2.07 -26.60 -14.33
C LEU A 127 -0.55 -26.80 -14.29
N ARG A 128 0.11 -26.60 -13.13
CA ARG A 128 1.56 -26.68 -12.94
C ARG A 128 2.38 -25.88 -13.97
N LYS A 129 1.84 -24.75 -14.43
CA LYS A 129 2.59 -23.82 -15.26
C LYS A 129 3.60 -23.05 -14.39
N PRO A 130 4.83 -22.77 -14.87
CA PRO A 130 5.77 -21.94 -14.14
C PRO A 130 5.25 -20.51 -14.08
N LEU A 131 5.06 -19.97 -12.88
CA LEU A 131 4.50 -18.64 -12.63
C LEU A 131 5.42 -17.81 -11.70
N ALA A 132 6.73 -18.01 -11.83
CA ALA A 132 7.74 -17.42 -10.95
C ALA A 132 7.63 -15.90 -10.84
N GLY A 133 7.22 -15.20 -11.91
CA GLY A 133 7.00 -13.76 -11.88
C GLY A 133 5.82 -13.36 -10.97
N PHE A 134 4.69 -14.07 -11.05
CA PHE A 134 3.56 -13.82 -10.14
C PHE A 134 3.89 -14.24 -8.71
N GLU A 135 4.61 -15.34 -8.52
CA GLU A 135 5.05 -15.79 -7.20
C GLU A 135 5.97 -14.77 -6.54
N ALA A 136 6.93 -14.21 -7.29
CA ALA A 136 7.82 -13.15 -6.78
C ALA A 136 7.04 -11.92 -6.31
N VAL A 137 6.04 -11.47 -7.08
CA VAL A 137 5.19 -10.33 -6.69
C VAL A 137 4.38 -10.67 -5.44
N LEU A 138 3.70 -11.81 -5.40
CA LEU A 138 2.88 -12.22 -4.24
C LEU A 138 3.74 -12.41 -2.98
N LEU A 139 4.93 -12.98 -3.12
CA LEU A 139 5.89 -13.14 -2.03
C LEU A 139 6.38 -11.78 -1.53
N ALA A 140 6.67 -10.83 -2.42
CA ALA A 140 7.06 -9.48 -2.02
C ALA A 140 5.97 -8.80 -1.18
N LEU A 141 4.70 -8.91 -1.63
CA LEU A 141 3.55 -8.37 -0.90
C LEU A 141 3.40 -9.02 0.48
N TYR A 142 3.49 -10.35 0.55
CA TYR A 142 3.40 -11.08 1.81
C TYR A 142 4.54 -10.72 2.78
N ALA A 143 5.78 -10.63 2.28
CA ALA A 143 6.95 -10.26 3.07
C ALA A 143 6.84 -8.83 3.61
N HIS A 144 6.35 -7.90 2.79
CA HIS A 144 6.10 -6.52 3.20
C HIS A 144 5.07 -6.43 4.33
N GLU A 145 3.94 -7.13 4.21
CA GLU A 145 2.90 -7.17 5.24
C GLU A 145 3.40 -7.82 6.55
N THR A 146 4.14 -8.92 6.43
CA THR A 146 4.70 -9.63 7.60
C THR A 146 5.71 -8.77 8.35
N THR A 147 6.57 -8.05 7.60
CA THR A 147 7.55 -7.11 8.17
C THR A 147 6.86 -5.93 8.83
N SER A 148 5.83 -5.36 8.19
CA SER A 148 5.03 -4.26 8.71
C SER A 148 4.41 -4.60 10.07
N ARG A 149 3.95 -5.84 10.24
CA ARG A 149 3.38 -6.32 11.51
C ARG A 149 4.40 -6.69 12.58
N ALA A 150 5.68 -6.87 12.23
CA ALA A 150 6.72 -7.37 13.13
C ALA A 150 6.29 -8.63 13.93
N GLY A 151 5.50 -9.52 13.31
CA GLY A 151 4.95 -10.72 13.94
C GLY A 151 3.78 -10.50 14.91
N GLN A 152 3.28 -9.26 15.04
CA GLN A 152 2.14 -8.94 15.89
C GLN A 152 0.80 -9.28 15.21
N PRO A 153 -0.18 -9.80 15.97
CA PRO A 153 -1.54 -10.00 15.46
C PRO A 153 -2.24 -8.64 15.29
N ILE A 154 -3.16 -8.54 14.33
CA ILE A 154 -4.05 -7.37 14.26
C ILE A 154 -5.24 -7.61 15.18
N THR A 155 -5.31 -6.84 16.25
CA THR A 155 -6.41 -6.86 17.22
C THR A 155 -7.24 -5.59 17.09
N MET A 156 -8.57 -5.73 17.07
CA MET A 156 -9.50 -4.61 17.21
C MET A 156 -10.24 -4.71 18.53
N ASN A 157 -10.53 -3.55 19.12
CA ASN A 157 -11.44 -3.46 20.25
C ASN A 157 -12.88 -3.46 19.71
N VAL A 158 -13.70 -4.44 20.11
CA VAL A 158 -15.09 -4.56 19.67
C VAL A 158 -15.96 -3.66 20.55
N PRO A 159 -16.47 -2.54 20.01
CA PRO A 159 -17.19 -1.56 20.81
C PRO A 159 -18.38 -2.21 21.54
N ASN A 160 -18.45 -1.97 22.84
CA ASN A 160 -19.49 -2.51 23.70
C ASN A 160 -20.45 -1.39 24.14
N LEU A 161 -21.75 -1.61 23.98
CA LEU A 161 -22.80 -0.64 24.33
C LEU A 161 -22.92 -0.39 25.84
N SER A 162 -22.36 -1.27 26.68
CA SER A 162 -22.29 -1.09 28.14
C SER A 162 -21.19 -0.11 28.57
N LEU A 163 -20.27 0.23 27.66
CA LEU A 163 -19.22 1.22 27.88
C LEU A 163 -19.61 2.53 27.19
N PRO A 164 -19.29 3.69 27.78
CA PRO A 164 -19.44 4.96 27.07
C PRO A 164 -18.53 4.98 25.83
N SER A 165 -19.04 5.56 24.75
CA SER A 165 -18.32 5.73 23.48
C SER A 165 -18.60 7.13 22.94
N VAL A 166 -17.85 7.55 21.90
CA VAL A 166 -17.99 8.87 21.26
C VAL A 166 -19.44 9.20 20.86
N TYR A 167 -20.26 8.17 20.58
CA TYR A 167 -21.64 8.32 20.12
C TYR A 167 -22.69 7.94 21.16
N HIS A 168 -22.31 7.51 22.36
CA HIS A 168 -23.25 7.04 23.38
C HIS A 168 -22.68 7.17 24.79
N GLU A 169 -23.42 7.83 25.68
CA GLU A 169 -23.18 7.74 27.12
C GLU A 169 -23.89 6.52 27.71
N ALA A 170 -23.15 5.60 28.32
CA ALA A 170 -23.74 4.47 29.04
C ALA A 170 -24.26 4.92 30.41
N LYS A 171 -25.49 4.55 30.76
CA LYS A 171 -26.04 4.76 32.11
C LYS A 171 -25.24 3.90 33.09
N ALA A 172 -24.68 4.55 34.13
CA ALA A 172 -23.79 4.07 35.20
C ALA A 172 -23.50 2.55 35.25
N PRO A 173 -22.22 2.14 35.39
CA PRO A 173 -21.82 0.75 35.30
C PRO A 173 -22.52 -0.08 36.37
N ILE A 174 -23.33 -1.04 35.94
CA ILE A 174 -23.68 -2.17 36.80
C ILE A 174 -22.34 -2.91 37.00
N ASN A 175 -22.03 -3.22 38.26
CA ASN A 175 -20.80 -3.90 38.68
C ASN A 175 -20.84 -5.39 38.33
N ASN A 176 -21.15 -5.74 37.09
CA ASN A 176 -21.06 -7.10 36.58
C ASN A 176 -19.74 -7.25 35.82
N ASN A 177 -18.81 -7.91 36.49
CA ASN A 177 -17.52 -8.47 36.05
C ASN A 177 -17.63 -9.50 34.90
N SER A 178 -18.63 -9.39 34.02
CA SER A 178 -18.95 -10.37 32.98
C SER A 178 -18.49 -9.98 31.56
N THR A 179 -17.73 -8.90 31.38
CA THR A 179 -17.54 -8.26 30.04
C THR A 179 -16.09 -8.05 29.62
N GLU A 180 -15.15 -8.85 30.14
CA GLU A 180 -13.71 -8.76 29.86
C GLU A 180 -13.29 -9.47 28.55
N LEU A 181 -14.11 -9.38 27.51
CA LEU A 181 -13.76 -9.88 26.16
C LEU A 181 -14.04 -8.78 25.14
N ASN A 182 -13.29 -7.67 25.22
CA ASN A 182 -13.42 -6.56 24.27
C ASN A 182 -12.42 -6.67 23.10
N LEU A 183 -11.42 -7.53 23.21
CA LEU A 183 -10.37 -7.66 22.20
C LEU A 183 -10.69 -8.81 21.22
N ALA A 184 -11.01 -8.46 19.98
CA ALA A 184 -11.13 -9.42 18.90
C ALA A 184 -9.83 -9.47 18.09
N VAL A 185 -9.29 -10.67 17.91
CA VAL A 185 -8.17 -10.93 16.99
C VAL A 185 -8.76 -11.03 15.58
N ILE A 186 -8.51 -10.04 14.73
CA ILE A 186 -8.99 -10.02 13.33
C ILE A 186 -8.12 -10.93 12.46
N SER A 187 -6.82 -10.93 12.73
CA SER A 187 -5.89 -11.81 12.04
C SER A 187 -4.81 -12.29 13.00
N PRO A 188 -4.46 -13.59 12.94
CA PRO A 188 -3.40 -14.14 13.76
C PRO A 188 -2.05 -13.54 13.39
N SER A 189 -1.05 -13.72 14.27
CA SER A 189 0.33 -13.38 13.99
C SER A 189 0.78 -14.03 12.69
N LEU A 190 1.32 -13.22 11.77
CA LEU A 190 1.98 -13.72 10.56
C LEU A 190 3.38 -14.15 10.96
N VAL A 191 3.57 -15.45 11.20
CA VAL A 191 4.90 -16.03 11.43
C VAL A 191 5.39 -16.61 10.12
N MET A 192 6.54 -16.14 9.64
CA MET A 192 7.25 -16.78 8.54
C MET A 192 7.97 -18.03 9.07
N ASP A 193 7.22 -19.02 9.52
CA ASP A 193 7.76 -20.29 10.01
C ASP A 193 7.91 -21.28 8.84
N LEU A 194 8.80 -20.93 7.92
CA LEU A 194 9.53 -21.92 7.14
C LEU A 194 11.01 -21.65 7.35
N MET A 195 11.55 -22.33 8.37
CA MET A 195 12.97 -22.45 8.73
C MET A 195 13.59 -21.26 9.47
N GLY A 196 13.46 -21.31 10.80
CA GLY A 196 14.51 -21.11 11.81
C GLY A 196 15.50 -19.95 11.66
N CYS A 197 15.40 -18.99 12.58
CA CYS A 197 16.47 -18.11 13.09
C CYS A 197 17.40 -17.46 12.05
N LEU A 198 17.03 -16.29 11.51
CA LEU A 198 18.03 -15.25 11.18
C LEU A 198 17.37 -13.86 11.21
N PRO A 199 18.07 -12.82 11.71
CA PRO A 199 17.49 -11.51 12.02
C PRO A 199 17.01 -10.76 10.75
N PRO A 200 16.06 -9.81 10.91
CA PRO A 200 15.33 -9.18 9.80
C PRO A 200 16.21 -8.37 8.83
N SER A 201 17.39 -7.93 9.27
CA SER A 201 18.30 -7.13 8.43
C SER A 201 19.01 -7.94 7.34
N SER A 202 19.06 -9.28 7.44
CA SER A 202 19.78 -10.14 6.49
C SER A 202 18.89 -10.73 5.39
N ARG A 203 17.56 -10.82 5.59
CA ARG A 203 16.66 -11.51 4.65
C ARG A 203 16.36 -10.72 3.37
N ILE A 204 16.32 -9.39 3.43
CA ILE A 204 16.19 -8.56 2.22
C ILE A 204 17.44 -8.72 1.34
N VAL A 205 18.62 -8.91 1.94
CA VAL A 205 19.86 -9.13 1.20
C VAL A 205 19.90 -10.53 0.58
N GLU A 206 19.43 -11.56 1.29
CA GLU A 206 19.42 -12.94 0.78
C GLU A 206 18.42 -13.17 -0.37
N PHE A 207 17.24 -12.54 -0.33
CA PHE A 207 16.28 -12.59 -1.46
C PHE A 207 16.80 -11.86 -2.71
N ASN A 208 17.64 -10.84 -2.53
CA ASN A 208 18.37 -10.19 -3.62
C ASN A 208 19.55 -11.04 -4.13
N TYR A 209 20.17 -11.85 -3.27
CA TYR A 209 21.29 -12.72 -3.65
C TYR A 209 20.85 -14.01 -4.37
N LEU A 210 19.72 -14.62 -3.99
CA LEU A 210 19.24 -15.84 -4.67
C LEU A 210 18.68 -15.59 -6.09
N ASN A 211 18.47 -14.33 -6.50
CA ASN A 211 18.01 -13.97 -7.85
C ASN A 211 19.14 -13.48 -8.79
N LEU A 212 20.42 -13.58 -8.40
CA LEU A 212 21.56 -13.18 -9.25
C LEU A 212 22.34 -14.37 -9.84
N GLU A 213 21.82 -15.59 -9.70
CA GLU A 213 22.41 -16.81 -10.30
C GLU A 213 21.36 -17.58 -11.12
N ILE A 214 20.85 -16.91 -12.16
CA ILE A 214 20.33 -17.53 -13.40
C ILE A 214 20.86 -16.72 -14.57
#